data_AF-A0AAW8EXF3-F1
#
_entry.id   AF-A0AAW8EXF3-F1
#
_cell.length_a   1.000
_cell.length_b   1.000
_cell.length_c   1.000
_cell.angle_alpha   90.00
_cell.angle_beta   90.00
_cell.angle_gamma   90.00
#
_symmetry.space_group_name_H-M   'P 1'
#
loop_
_entity.id
_entity.type
_entity.pdbx_description
1 polymer ?
#
loop_
_entity_poly.entity_id
_entity_poly.type
_entity_poly.pdbx_seq_one_letter_code
_entity_poly.pdbx_strand_id
1 'polypeptide(L)'
;MTLADHTRRPLPMADHVRGKRSAVTCELKCANACLGPECNTSANEDFRSIASAVFSRRALFGLGAAAAVALAVGVGRDTPVSSPGAIGVGGAGVASGKPGTAGLSFGPIASVPADVDALTVPDGFTWKPIIRWGDPLFSRTPAFNLAAQTPQAQAEQFGYNSDYLDIVADPSGKTGVLVNNHEYVNPNIMFPATTDAAELRRRGDIYKAAQGMSVVDISRRKVGQPWSYVVDGRRNRRITVETVFELTGPAAGTELVKTAADPEGRWVHGTLGNCSGGTTPWGTILSGEENFNGYFAWAADTR
;
A
#
# COMPACT_ATOMS: atom_id res chain seq x y z
N MET A 1 -25.01 -38.10 11.25
CA MET A 1 -25.43 -37.03 12.17
C MET A 1 -24.39 -36.93 13.27
N THR A 2 -23.42 -36.05 13.09
CA THR A 2 -22.45 -35.64 14.12
C THR A 2 -21.87 -34.33 13.61
N LEU A 3 -22.34 -33.22 14.18
CA LEU A 3 -21.85 -31.89 13.86
C LEU A 3 -20.47 -31.74 14.47
N ALA A 4 -19.43 -31.59 13.66
CA ALA A 4 -18.12 -31.19 14.14
C ALA A 4 -18.23 -29.74 14.64
N ASP A 5 -17.76 -29.50 15.86
CA ASP A 5 -17.86 -28.21 16.53
C ASP A 5 -17.12 -27.11 15.73
N HIS A 6 -17.85 -26.07 15.31
CA HIS A 6 -17.33 -24.98 14.51
C HIS A 6 -16.58 -23.91 15.35
N THR A 7 -16.26 -24.17 16.62
CA THR A 7 -15.42 -23.29 17.44
C THR A 7 -13.94 -23.36 17.02
N ARG A 8 -13.61 -22.66 15.94
CA ARG A 8 -12.22 -22.25 15.65
C ARG A 8 -11.71 -21.38 16.81
N ARG A 9 -11.04 -21.99 17.79
CA ARG A 9 -10.39 -21.28 18.90
C ARG A 9 -9.34 -20.32 18.31
N PRO A 10 -9.47 -18.99 18.51
CA PRO A 10 -8.39 -18.08 18.19
C PRO A 10 -7.17 -18.43 19.04
N LEU A 11 -5.98 -18.39 18.46
CA LEU A 11 -4.74 -18.52 19.24
C LEU A 11 -4.68 -17.38 20.27
N PRO A 12 -4.36 -17.67 21.55
CA PRO A 12 -4.37 -16.67 22.61
C PRO A 12 -3.14 -15.75 22.51
N MET A 13 -3.16 -14.85 21.54
CA MET A 13 -2.10 -13.85 21.28
C MET A 13 -2.33 -12.52 22.02
N ALA A 14 -3.29 -12.48 22.97
CA ALA A 14 -3.79 -11.27 23.61
C ALA A 14 -2.69 -10.40 24.25
N ASP A 15 -1.68 -11.03 24.85
CA ASP A 15 -0.57 -10.36 25.53
C ASP A 15 0.63 -10.06 24.62
N HIS A 16 0.58 -10.45 23.34
CA HIS A 16 1.69 -10.29 22.38
C HIS A 16 1.35 -9.44 21.15
N VAL A 17 0.07 -9.18 20.84
CA VAL A 17 -0.32 -8.23 19.79
C VAL A 17 -1.22 -7.11 20.30
N ARG A 18 -0.60 -5.98 20.68
CA ARG A 18 -1.26 -4.66 20.68
C ARG A 18 -1.43 -4.08 19.27
N GLY A 19 -1.56 -4.92 18.26
CA GLY A 19 -1.61 -4.56 16.85
C GLY A 19 -2.74 -5.29 16.13
N LYS A 20 -3.51 -4.56 15.32
CA LYS A 20 -4.66 -5.07 14.54
C LYS A 20 -4.29 -5.99 13.35
N ARG A 21 -3.08 -6.56 13.32
CA ARG A 21 -2.59 -7.33 12.16
C ARG A 21 -3.05 -8.79 12.29
N SER A 22 -3.83 -9.25 11.31
CA SER A 22 -4.21 -10.66 11.18
C SER A 22 -2.98 -11.50 10.83
N ALA A 23 -2.98 -12.80 11.17
CA ALA A 23 -1.97 -13.74 10.73
C ALA A 23 -1.83 -13.74 9.19
N VAL A 24 -2.95 -13.65 8.47
CA VAL A 24 -2.98 -13.55 7.00
C VAL A 24 -2.31 -12.25 6.51
N THR A 25 -2.40 -11.15 7.27
CA THR A 25 -1.70 -9.90 6.96
C THR A 25 -0.20 -10.05 7.17
N CYS A 26 0.22 -10.75 8.23
CA CYS A 26 1.63 -11.04 8.48
C CYS A 26 2.23 -11.92 7.39
N GLU A 27 1.53 -12.99 7.00
CA GLU A 27 1.93 -13.93 5.96
C GLU A 27 2.07 -13.24 4.60
N LEU A 28 1.01 -12.55 4.14
CA LEU A 28 0.90 -12.11 2.75
C LEU A 28 1.51 -10.73 2.48
N LYS A 29 1.34 -9.76 3.39
CA LYS A 29 2.04 -8.46 3.25
C LYS A 29 3.49 -8.61 3.71
N CYS A 30 3.69 -9.02 4.96
CA CYS A 30 5.00 -8.94 5.62
C CYS A 30 5.89 -10.18 5.50
N ALA A 31 5.62 -11.12 4.58
CA ALA A 31 6.36 -12.37 4.40
C ALA A 31 6.69 -13.13 5.71
N ASN A 32 5.73 -13.15 6.66
CA ASN A 32 5.87 -13.70 8.02
C ASN A 32 6.90 -13.00 8.94
N ALA A 33 7.50 -11.88 8.56
CA ALA A 33 8.51 -11.17 9.38
C ALA A 33 7.98 -10.75 10.76
N CYS A 34 6.67 -10.53 10.95
CA CYS A 34 6.10 -10.21 12.27
C CYS A 34 5.98 -11.42 13.23
N LEU A 35 6.37 -12.63 12.82
CA LEU A 35 6.44 -13.81 13.68
C LEU A 35 7.83 -14.07 14.26
N GLY A 36 8.87 -13.41 13.71
CA GLY A 36 10.26 -13.58 14.13
C GLY A 36 10.76 -12.46 15.06
N PRO A 37 11.91 -12.65 15.73
CA PRO A 37 12.65 -11.55 16.34
C PRO A 37 13.18 -10.59 15.26
N GLU A 38 13.49 -9.36 15.65
CA GLU A 38 14.09 -8.38 14.73
C GLU A 38 15.48 -8.85 14.27
N CYS A 39 15.70 -8.90 12.95
CA CYS A 39 16.96 -9.36 12.35
C CYS A 39 18.12 -8.36 12.48
N ASN A 40 17.83 -7.10 12.81
CA ASN A 40 18.83 -6.06 13.01
C ASN A 40 19.48 -6.20 14.40
N THR A 41 20.68 -6.79 14.44
CA THR A 41 21.48 -6.91 15.68
C THR A 41 22.49 -5.78 15.86
N SER A 42 22.40 -4.69 15.09
CA SER A 42 23.32 -3.55 15.22
C SER A 42 22.96 -2.66 16.41
N ALA A 43 23.93 -1.92 16.93
CA ALA A 43 23.73 -0.97 18.03
C ALA A 43 23.19 0.40 17.55
N ASN A 44 22.75 0.51 16.29
CA ASN A 44 22.18 1.75 15.75
C ASN A 44 20.74 1.94 16.28
N GLU A 45 20.33 3.19 16.52
CA GLU A 45 18.94 3.48 16.85
C GLU A 45 18.00 3.07 15.71
N ASP A 46 16.94 2.31 16.04
CA ASP A 46 15.89 1.98 15.09
C ASP A 46 15.03 3.20 14.75
N PHE A 47 14.43 3.22 13.56
CA PHE A 47 13.61 4.35 13.12
C PHE A 47 12.39 4.59 14.01
N ARG A 48 11.82 3.55 14.64
CA ARG A 48 10.70 3.69 15.59
C ARG A 48 11.16 4.44 16.85
N SER A 49 12.37 4.19 17.35
CA SER A 49 12.94 4.90 18.49
C SER A 49 13.17 6.38 18.17
N ILE A 50 13.76 6.68 17.01
CA ILE A 50 13.94 8.05 16.51
C ILE A 50 12.59 8.77 16.37
N ALA A 51 11.61 8.15 15.69
CA ALA A 51 10.28 8.71 15.50
C ALA A 51 9.55 8.92 16.84
N SER A 52 9.62 7.95 17.75
CA SER A 52 9.01 8.03 19.08
C SER A 52 9.61 9.14 19.93
N ALA A 53 10.93 9.39 19.82
CA ALA A 53 11.59 10.52 20.46
C ALA A 53 11.15 11.87 19.89
N VAL A 54 10.88 11.96 18.58
CA VAL A 54 10.33 13.19 17.96
C VAL A 54 8.87 13.42 18.38
N PHE A 55 8.03 12.38 18.38
CA PHE A 55 6.63 12.49 18.81
C PHE A 55 6.49 12.78 20.30
N SER A 56 7.31 12.17 21.17
CA SER A 56 7.28 12.44 22.61
C SER A 56 7.70 13.89 22.92
N ARG A 57 8.74 14.42 22.24
CA ARG A 57 9.10 15.84 22.33
C ARG A 57 7.97 16.77 21.88
N ARG A 58 7.30 16.48 20.76
CA ARG A 58 6.13 17.26 20.31
C ARG A 58 4.95 17.17 21.28
N ALA A 59 4.68 16.01 21.86
CA ALA A 59 3.67 15.84 22.89
C ALA A 59 4.00 16.64 24.16
N LEU A 60 5.28 16.66 24.57
CA LEU A 60 5.75 17.43 25.72
C LEU A 60 5.58 18.94 25.52
N PHE A 61 5.91 19.47 24.34
CA PHE A 61 5.68 20.88 24.01
C PHE A 61 4.20 21.23 23.81
N GLY A 62 3.39 20.32 23.25
CA GLY A 62 1.94 20.48 23.15
C GLY A 62 1.25 20.50 24.52
N LEU A 63 1.68 19.64 25.44
CA LEU A 63 1.25 19.64 26.84
C LEU A 63 1.73 20.90 27.58
N GLY A 64 2.95 21.40 27.30
CA GLY A 64 3.44 22.66 27.86
C GLY A 64 2.60 23.87 27.46
N ALA A 65 2.16 23.94 26.20
CA ALA A 65 1.24 24.98 25.73
C ALA A 65 -0.16 24.88 26.38
N ALA A 66 -0.68 23.66 26.57
CA ALA A 66 -1.95 23.45 27.28
C ALA A 66 -1.86 23.77 28.78
N ALA A 67 -0.75 23.41 29.44
CA ALA A 67 -0.50 23.67 30.86
C ALA A 67 -0.34 25.17 31.15
N ALA A 68 0.28 25.94 30.24
CA ALA A 68 0.38 27.39 30.37
C ALA A 68 -1.00 28.09 30.29
N VAL A 69 -1.95 27.54 29.52
CA VAL A 69 -3.33 28.05 29.45
C VAL A 69 -4.17 27.62 30.67
N ALA A 70 -3.90 26.43 31.24
CA ALA A 70 -4.62 25.92 32.41
C ALA A 70 -4.38 26.72 33.70
N LEU A 71 -3.32 27.53 33.79
CA LEU A 71 -3.02 28.36 34.96
C LEU A 71 -3.77 29.71 34.99
N ALA A 72 -4.58 30.03 33.96
CA ALA A 72 -5.25 31.33 33.84
C ALA A 72 -6.79 31.29 34.02
N VAL A 73 -7.43 30.12 34.13
CA VAL A 73 -8.90 30.01 34.29
C VAL A 73 -9.22 29.03 35.41
N GLY A 74 -9.65 29.56 36.56
CA GLY A 74 -10.07 28.77 37.70
C GLY A 74 -11.50 28.21 37.57
N VAL A 75 -11.71 27.09 38.26
CA VAL A 75 -13.01 26.53 38.68
C VAL A 75 -13.92 25.91 37.60
N GLY A 76 -13.90 24.57 37.53
CA GLY A 76 -15.15 23.79 37.50
C GLY A 76 -15.43 22.87 36.29
N ARG A 77 -15.56 21.57 36.61
CA ARG A 77 -16.26 20.48 35.88
C ARG A 77 -15.59 19.86 34.64
N ASP A 78 -15.42 18.54 34.74
CA ASP A 78 -15.41 17.49 33.72
C ASP A 78 -14.90 17.85 32.31
N THR A 79 -13.60 17.69 32.09
CA THR A 79 -12.97 17.77 30.77
C THR A 79 -12.66 16.37 30.22
N PRO A 80 -13.09 16.00 28.99
CA PRO A 80 -12.75 14.73 28.39
C PRO A 80 -11.30 14.71 27.90
N VAL A 81 -10.60 13.58 28.14
CA VAL A 81 -9.22 13.35 27.70
C VAL A 81 -9.16 13.36 26.17
N SER A 82 -8.71 14.47 25.61
CA SER A 82 -8.51 14.63 24.17
C SER A 82 -7.18 14.01 23.76
N SER A 83 -7.20 13.01 22.88
CA SER A 83 -5.98 12.43 22.32
C SER A 83 -5.27 13.41 21.38
N PRO A 84 -3.92 13.45 21.32
CA PRO A 84 -3.21 14.39 20.47
C PRO A 84 -3.51 14.15 18.97
N GLY A 85 -4.12 15.13 18.31
CA GLY A 85 -4.37 15.07 16.88
C GLY A 85 -3.08 15.13 16.06
N ALA A 86 -3.01 14.33 14.99
CA ALA A 86 -1.89 14.37 14.05
C ALA A 86 -1.87 15.71 13.30
N ILE A 87 -0.78 16.48 13.43
CA ILE A 87 -0.58 17.72 12.69
C ILE A 87 -0.08 17.37 11.28
N GLY A 88 -1.01 17.26 10.33
CA GLY A 88 -0.69 17.19 8.91
C GLY A 88 -0.14 18.52 8.42
N VAL A 89 1.06 18.51 7.84
CA VAL A 89 1.64 19.69 7.17
C VAL A 89 1.25 19.63 5.70
N GLY A 90 0.32 20.48 5.26
CA GLY A 90 -0.07 20.52 3.85
C GLY A 90 -1.00 21.68 3.49
N GLY A 91 -0.55 22.52 2.56
CA GLY A 91 -1.40 23.33 1.67
C GLY A 91 -2.10 24.55 2.26
N ALA A 92 -1.84 25.73 1.68
CA ALA A 92 -2.72 26.88 1.84
C ALA A 92 -4.05 26.63 1.10
N GLY A 93 -5.05 26.10 1.81
CA GLY A 93 -6.35 25.74 1.24
C GLY A 93 -7.49 25.78 2.27
N VAL A 94 -8.17 26.93 2.33
CA VAL A 94 -9.51 27.20 2.92
C VAL A 94 -9.97 26.26 4.05
N ALA A 95 -9.84 26.70 5.31
CA ALA A 95 -10.50 26.08 6.46
C ALA A 95 -11.22 27.13 7.34
N SER A 96 -12.39 27.56 6.89
CA SER A 96 -13.36 28.34 7.69
C SER A 96 -14.41 27.41 8.28
N GLY A 97 -14.08 26.60 9.30
CA GLY A 97 -15.05 25.64 9.83
C GLY A 97 -14.68 24.91 11.14
N LYS A 98 -15.70 24.68 11.97
CA LYS A 98 -15.68 23.76 13.11
C LYS A 98 -16.48 22.50 12.74
N PRO A 99 -15.87 21.30 12.66
CA PRO A 99 -16.58 20.01 12.53
C PRO A 99 -16.91 19.40 13.90
N GLY A 100 -17.13 20.21 14.95
CA GLY A 100 -17.42 19.71 16.30
C GLY A 100 -16.31 18.96 17.08
N THR A 101 -15.00 19.25 17.05
CA THR A 101 -14.23 20.33 16.41
C THR A 101 -12.75 19.95 16.23
N ALA A 102 -12.21 19.97 14.99
CA ALA A 102 -10.77 19.87 14.71
C ALA A 102 -10.33 20.55 13.39
N GLY A 103 -11.09 21.52 12.88
CA GLY A 103 -10.80 22.23 11.61
C GLY A 103 -11.20 21.51 10.31
N LEU A 104 -11.64 20.24 10.38
CA LEU A 104 -12.25 19.48 9.26
C LEU A 104 -13.63 20.04 8.86
N SER A 105 -14.26 19.48 7.83
CA SER A 105 -15.57 19.91 7.31
C SER A 105 -16.69 18.86 7.41
N PHE A 106 -16.42 17.68 7.98
CA PHE A 106 -17.34 16.53 8.01
C PHE A 106 -17.43 15.92 9.41
N GLY A 107 -18.55 15.25 9.70
CA GLY A 107 -18.75 14.50 10.95
C GLY A 107 -18.08 13.12 10.90
N PRO A 108 -17.68 12.55 12.06
CA PRO A 108 -17.14 11.18 12.12
C PRO A 108 -18.21 10.14 11.76
N ILE A 109 -17.80 9.05 11.09
CA ILE A 109 -18.65 7.87 10.91
C ILE A 109 -18.65 6.99 12.17
N ALA A 110 -19.70 6.20 12.35
CA ALA A 110 -19.73 5.14 13.36
C ALA A 110 -18.77 3.99 12.98
N SER A 111 -18.36 3.20 13.99
CA SER A 111 -17.62 1.96 13.76
C SER A 111 -18.44 0.99 12.90
N VAL A 112 -17.83 0.48 11.83
CA VAL A 112 -18.46 -0.48 10.91
C VAL A 112 -18.10 -1.92 11.34
N PRO A 113 -19.08 -2.85 11.42
CA PRO A 113 -18.81 -4.27 11.67
C PRO A 113 -17.92 -4.92 10.60
N ALA A 114 -17.16 -5.95 10.98
CA ALA A 114 -16.13 -6.56 10.11
C ALA A 114 -16.69 -7.43 8.98
N ASP A 115 -17.99 -7.74 9.01
CA ASP A 115 -18.75 -8.51 8.01
C ASP A 115 -19.46 -7.63 6.97
N VAL A 116 -19.37 -6.30 7.08
CA VAL A 116 -19.95 -5.36 6.11
C VAL A 116 -18.97 -5.13 4.95
N ASP A 117 -19.27 -5.74 3.80
CA ASP A 117 -18.55 -5.53 2.54
C ASP A 117 -19.02 -4.23 1.82
N ALA A 118 -18.73 -3.08 2.44
CA ALA A 118 -19.06 -1.77 1.87
C ALA A 118 -18.09 -0.67 2.32
N LEU A 119 -17.67 0.19 1.39
CA LEU A 119 -16.94 1.42 1.71
C LEU A 119 -17.91 2.47 2.26
N THR A 120 -17.97 2.57 3.58
CA THR A 120 -18.76 3.57 4.32
C THR A 120 -18.02 4.91 4.34
N VAL A 121 -18.72 6.00 4.02
CA VAL A 121 -18.18 7.38 3.96
C VAL A 121 -19.05 8.34 4.79
N PRO A 122 -18.54 9.52 5.21
CA PRO A 122 -19.34 10.52 5.92
C PRO A 122 -20.52 11.05 5.12
N ASP A 123 -21.52 11.60 5.81
CA ASP A 123 -22.68 12.24 5.17
C ASP A 123 -22.25 13.33 4.18
N GLY A 124 -22.90 13.34 3.01
CA GLY A 124 -22.58 14.25 1.91
C GLY A 124 -21.40 13.81 1.03
N PHE A 125 -20.69 12.74 1.37
CA PHE A 125 -19.63 12.16 0.53
C PHE A 125 -20.17 11.01 -0.34
N THR A 126 -19.42 10.70 -1.39
CA THR A 126 -19.64 9.53 -2.25
C THR A 126 -18.29 9.01 -2.73
N TRP A 127 -18.24 7.75 -3.14
CA TRP A 127 -17.05 7.13 -3.73
C TRP A 127 -17.39 6.47 -5.06
N LYS A 128 -16.37 6.21 -5.89
CA LYS A 128 -16.48 5.47 -7.14
C LYS A 128 -15.12 4.81 -7.44
N PRO A 129 -15.05 3.53 -7.81
CA PRO A 129 -13.84 2.94 -8.36
C PRO A 129 -13.36 3.71 -9.60
N ILE A 130 -12.07 4.01 -9.67
CA ILE A 130 -11.44 4.60 -10.86
C ILE A 130 -11.07 3.49 -11.84
N ILE A 131 -10.39 2.46 -11.34
CA ILE A 131 -9.92 1.26 -12.05
C ILE A 131 -9.82 0.10 -11.05
N ARG A 132 -9.83 -1.15 -11.52
CA ARG A 132 -9.81 -2.39 -10.73
C ARG A 132 -8.78 -3.37 -11.29
N TRP A 133 -8.37 -4.36 -10.49
CA TRP A 133 -7.58 -5.49 -11.00
C TRP A 133 -8.22 -6.09 -12.25
N GLY A 134 -7.41 -6.34 -13.28
CA GLY A 134 -7.84 -6.95 -14.52
C GLY A 134 -8.42 -5.96 -15.55
N ASP A 135 -8.73 -4.72 -15.17
CA ASP A 135 -9.18 -3.72 -16.15
C ASP A 135 -8.06 -3.50 -17.21
N PRO A 136 -8.35 -3.68 -18.51
CA PRO A 136 -7.34 -3.58 -19.56
C PRO A 136 -6.87 -2.13 -19.77
N LEU A 137 -5.55 -1.92 -19.83
CA LEU A 137 -4.99 -0.59 -20.10
C LEU A 137 -4.95 -0.25 -21.60
N PHE A 138 -5.08 -1.26 -22.48
CA PHE A 138 -5.07 -1.11 -23.93
C PHE A 138 -6.25 -1.84 -24.57
N SER A 139 -6.81 -1.33 -25.67
CA SER A 139 -7.98 -1.94 -26.33
C SER A 139 -7.69 -3.29 -26.99
N ARG A 140 -6.42 -3.56 -27.32
CA ARG A 140 -5.95 -4.87 -27.79
C ARG A 140 -5.98 -5.95 -26.72
N THR A 141 -5.97 -5.56 -25.45
CA THR A 141 -5.90 -6.47 -24.31
C THR A 141 -7.30 -7.02 -24.04
N PRO A 142 -7.50 -8.34 -23.90
CA PRO A 142 -8.82 -8.89 -23.61
C PRO A 142 -9.34 -8.38 -22.26
N ALA A 143 -10.65 -8.19 -22.17
CA ALA A 143 -11.34 -7.93 -20.91
C ALA A 143 -11.05 -9.06 -19.90
N PHE A 144 -10.98 -8.71 -18.61
CA PHE A 144 -10.66 -9.67 -17.56
C PHE A 144 -11.63 -10.86 -17.56
N ASN A 145 -11.06 -12.06 -17.73
CA ASN A 145 -11.79 -13.31 -17.60
C ASN A 145 -10.92 -14.28 -16.80
N LEU A 146 -11.26 -14.49 -15.53
CA LEU A 146 -10.47 -15.32 -14.64
C LEU A 146 -10.30 -16.77 -15.14
N ALA A 147 -11.32 -17.32 -15.81
CA ALA A 147 -11.29 -18.68 -16.35
C ALA A 147 -10.36 -18.83 -17.57
N ALA A 148 -9.98 -17.73 -18.22
CA ALA A 148 -9.11 -17.69 -19.40
C ALA A 148 -7.95 -16.68 -19.27
N GLN A 149 -7.61 -16.26 -18.04
CA GLN A 149 -6.60 -15.24 -17.79
C GLN A 149 -5.23 -15.73 -18.26
N THR A 150 -4.38 -14.88 -18.81
CA THR A 150 -3.02 -15.23 -19.27
C THR A 150 -1.96 -14.29 -18.69
N PRO A 151 -0.69 -14.71 -18.57
CA PRO A 151 0.40 -13.81 -18.19
C PRO A 151 0.50 -12.58 -19.09
N GLN A 152 0.29 -12.76 -20.40
CA GLN A 152 0.34 -11.71 -21.42
C GLN A 152 -0.78 -10.69 -21.23
N ALA A 153 -2.02 -11.14 -21.02
CA ALA A 153 -3.13 -10.24 -20.72
C ALA A 153 -2.93 -9.54 -19.37
N GLN A 154 -2.50 -10.27 -18.34
CA GLN A 154 -2.24 -9.70 -17.02
C GLN A 154 -1.12 -8.64 -17.03
N ALA A 155 -0.11 -8.79 -17.90
CA ALA A 155 0.96 -7.81 -18.10
C ALA A 155 0.51 -6.52 -18.83
N GLU A 156 -0.71 -6.49 -19.37
CA GLU A 156 -1.31 -5.32 -20.03
C GLU A 156 -2.57 -4.79 -19.30
N GLN A 157 -3.07 -5.52 -18.31
CA GLN A 157 -4.15 -5.12 -17.41
C GLN A 157 -3.62 -4.47 -16.14
N PHE A 158 -4.47 -3.75 -15.41
CA PHE A 158 -4.15 -3.26 -14.07
C PHE A 158 -3.87 -4.44 -13.11
N GLY A 159 -2.86 -4.28 -12.27
CA GLY A 159 -2.34 -5.33 -11.38
C GLY A 159 -3.22 -5.66 -10.18
N TYR A 160 -2.68 -6.49 -9.27
CA TYR A 160 -3.38 -7.01 -8.09
C TYR A 160 -2.84 -6.37 -6.79
N ASN A 161 -3.70 -6.25 -5.78
CA ASN A 161 -3.40 -5.61 -4.49
C ASN A 161 -2.72 -4.24 -4.65
N SER A 162 -3.51 -3.26 -5.08
CA SER A 162 -3.15 -1.85 -4.96
C SER A 162 -2.68 -1.51 -3.55
N ASP A 163 -1.44 -1.02 -3.43
CA ASP A 163 -0.96 -0.35 -2.23
C ASP A 163 -0.77 1.16 -2.51
N TYR A 164 0.43 1.74 -2.38
CA TYR A 164 0.63 3.16 -2.63
C TYR A 164 0.14 3.58 -4.02
N LEU A 165 -0.63 4.68 -4.02
CA LEU A 165 -1.14 5.32 -5.20
C LEU A 165 -1.05 6.84 -5.07
N ASP A 166 -0.82 7.52 -6.19
CA ASP A 166 -0.96 8.97 -6.30
C ASP A 166 -1.52 9.37 -7.66
N ILE A 167 -2.10 10.58 -7.73
CA ILE A 167 -2.61 11.20 -8.93
C ILE A 167 -1.77 12.44 -9.23
N VAL A 168 -0.85 12.30 -10.19
CA VAL A 168 -0.08 13.42 -10.74
C VAL A 168 -0.94 14.09 -11.80
N ALA A 169 -1.68 15.12 -11.39
CA ALA A 169 -2.55 15.89 -12.28
C ALA A 169 -1.73 16.81 -13.20
N ASP A 170 -2.11 16.85 -14.48
CA ASP A 170 -1.61 17.85 -15.44
C ASP A 170 -2.06 19.27 -15.01
N PRO A 171 -1.41 20.36 -15.47
CA PRO A 171 -1.73 21.73 -15.04
C PRO A 171 -3.19 22.18 -15.21
N SER A 172 -3.96 21.51 -16.08
CA SER A 172 -5.40 21.75 -16.25
C SER A 172 -6.28 21.25 -15.10
N GLY A 173 -5.73 20.40 -14.23
CA GLY A 173 -6.44 19.66 -13.18
C GLY A 173 -7.48 18.65 -13.68
N LYS A 174 -7.65 18.47 -15.00
CA LYS A 174 -8.70 17.65 -15.63
C LYS A 174 -8.18 16.38 -16.31
N THR A 175 -6.88 16.28 -16.49
CA THR A 175 -6.13 15.11 -16.95
C THR A 175 -4.97 14.85 -16.00
N GLY A 176 -4.35 13.68 -16.07
CA GLY A 176 -3.17 13.33 -15.30
C GLY A 176 -2.82 11.86 -15.46
N VAL A 177 -1.89 11.38 -14.64
CA VAL A 177 -1.66 9.94 -14.44
C VAL A 177 -2.01 9.53 -13.02
N LEU A 178 -2.67 8.39 -12.89
CA LEU A 178 -2.69 7.59 -11.68
C LEU A 178 -1.49 6.66 -11.74
N VAL A 179 -0.64 6.69 -10.72
CA VAL A 179 0.46 5.73 -10.53
C VAL A 179 0.17 4.92 -9.29
N ASN A 180 0.29 3.60 -9.38
CA ASN A 180 -0.18 2.66 -8.35
C ASN A 180 0.75 1.44 -8.27
N ASN A 181 1.16 1.10 -7.05
CA ASN A 181 1.91 -0.10 -6.68
C ASN A 181 1.02 -1.34 -6.58
N HIS A 182 1.54 -2.51 -6.96
CA HIS A 182 0.89 -3.82 -6.90
C HIS A 182 1.77 -4.76 -6.08
N GLU A 183 1.49 -4.85 -4.79
CA GLU A 183 2.45 -5.26 -3.75
C GLU A 183 2.69 -6.77 -3.68
N TYR A 184 1.61 -7.56 -3.75
CA TYR A 184 1.62 -9.02 -3.57
C TYR A 184 0.41 -9.66 -4.27
N VAL A 185 0.33 -11.00 -4.23
CA VAL A 185 -0.82 -11.77 -4.72
C VAL A 185 -1.46 -12.59 -3.61
N ASN A 186 -2.74 -12.95 -3.77
CA ASN A 186 -3.42 -13.91 -2.90
C ASN A 186 -3.79 -15.18 -3.70
N PRO A 187 -2.84 -16.12 -3.94
CA PRO A 187 -3.09 -17.31 -4.76
C PRO A 187 -4.37 -18.07 -4.40
N ASN A 188 -4.64 -18.18 -3.10
CA ASN A 188 -5.76 -18.92 -2.51
C ASN A 188 -7.17 -18.35 -2.81
N ILE A 189 -7.26 -17.09 -3.26
CA ILE A 189 -8.54 -16.45 -3.66
C ILE A 189 -8.51 -15.91 -5.10
N MET A 190 -7.33 -15.83 -5.74
CA MET A 190 -7.24 -15.51 -7.16
C MET A 190 -7.73 -16.66 -8.03
N PHE A 191 -7.41 -17.92 -7.71
CA PHE A 191 -7.82 -19.08 -8.52
C PHE A 191 -8.31 -20.26 -7.66
N PRO A 192 -9.26 -21.08 -8.15
CA PRO A 192 -9.64 -22.33 -7.48
C PRO A 192 -8.45 -23.28 -7.31
N ALA A 193 -8.38 -24.00 -6.20
CA ALA A 193 -7.27 -24.93 -5.91
C ALA A 193 -7.05 -25.95 -7.05
N THR A 194 -5.78 -26.27 -7.32
CA THR A 194 -5.37 -27.25 -8.33
C THR A 194 -4.07 -27.94 -7.90
N THR A 195 -3.86 -29.16 -8.40
CA THR A 195 -2.60 -29.92 -8.27
C THR A 195 -1.88 -30.12 -9.60
N ASP A 196 -2.45 -29.63 -10.73
CA ASP A 196 -1.78 -29.72 -12.02
C ASP A 196 -0.56 -28.79 -12.08
N ALA A 197 0.61 -29.36 -12.34
CA ALA A 197 1.89 -28.66 -12.39
C ALA A 197 1.96 -27.65 -13.56
N ALA A 198 1.29 -27.92 -14.69
CA ALA A 198 1.27 -27.00 -15.83
C ALA A 198 0.45 -25.74 -15.49
N GLU A 199 -0.76 -25.92 -14.94
CA GLU A 199 -1.61 -24.86 -14.43
C GLU A 199 -0.95 -24.06 -13.30
N LEU A 200 -0.28 -24.72 -12.34
CA LEU A 200 0.45 -24.04 -11.27
C LEU A 200 1.57 -23.13 -11.81
N ARG A 201 2.33 -23.60 -12.81
CA ARG A 201 3.37 -22.78 -13.47
C ARG A 201 2.74 -21.58 -14.19
N ARG A 202 1.70 -21.82 -14.99
CA ARG A 202 0.96 -20.77 -15.73
C ARG A 202 0.39 -19.69 -14.80
N ARG A 203 -0.10 -20.09 -13.63
CA ARG A 203 -0.55 -19.16 -12.58
C ARG A 203 0.60 -18.41 -11.93
N GLY A 204 1.75 -19.05 -11.70
CA GLY A 204 2.98 -18.39 -11.29
C GLY A 204 3.35 -17.22 -12.21
N ASP A 205 3.29 -17.44 -13.51
CA ASP A 205 3.56 -16.39 -14.51
C ASP A 205 2.49 -15.27 -14.50
N ILE A 206 1.22 -15.60 -14.24
CA ILE A 206 0.17 -14.59 -14.00
C ILE A 206 0.45 -13.80 -12.72
N TYR A 207 0.84 -14.45 -11.63
CA TYR A 207 1.16 -13.79 -10.36
C TYR A 207 2.34 -12.81 -10.53
N LYS A 208 3.38 -13.22 -11.25
CA LYS A 208 4.50 -12.36 -11.66
C LYS A 208 4.03 -11.14 -12.46
N ALA A 209 3.16 -11.35 -13.45
CA ALA A 209 2.60 -10.27 -14.28
C ALA A 209 1.60 -9.36 -13.52
N ALA A 210 1.01 -9.81 -12.42
CA ALA A 210 0.05 -9.06 -11.62
C ALA A 210 0.69 -8.00 -10.70
N GLN A 211 1.98 -8.14 -10.39
CA GLN A 211 2.72 -7.29 -9.43
C GLN A 211 3.52 -6.18 -10.12
N GLY A 212 4.19 -5.33 -9.32
CA GLY A 212 5.00 -4.21 -9.79
C GLY A 212 4.26 -2.89 -9.67
N MET A 213 4.09 -2.16 -10.78
CA MET A 213 3.36 -0.89 -10.82
C MET A 213 2.45 -0.76 -12.06
N SER A 214 1.52 0.18 -12.01
CA SER A 214 0.77 0.69 -13.15
C SER A 214 0.87 2.21 -13.23
N VAL A 215 1.11 2.73 -14.43
CA VAL A 215 0.88 4.12 -14.79
C VAL A 215 -0.34 4.13 -15.71
N VAL A 216 -1.34 4.96 -15.41
CA VAL A 216 -2.62 4.98 -16.11
C VAL A 216 -3.05 6.42 -16.36
N ASP A 217 -3.28 6.80 -17.61
CA ASP A 217 -3.91 8.09 -17.92
C ASP A 217 -5.33 8.14 -17.35
N ILE A 218 -5.65 9.27 -16.72
CA ILE A 218 -6.97 9.54 -16.16
C ILE A 218 -7.50 10.88 -16.65
N SER A 219 -8.83 10.99 -16.75
CA SER A 219 -9.51 12.23 -17.11
C SER A 219 -10.76 12.47 -16.26
N ARG A 220 -11.17 13.74 -16.14
CA ARG A 220 -12.44 14.16 -15.54
C ARG A 220 -12.98 15.41 -16.23
N ARG A 221 -14.31 15.52 -16.31
CA ARG A 221 -15.00 16.63 -17.01
C ARG A 221 -14.72 18.00 -16.35
N LYS A 222 -14.67 18.03 -15.01
CA LYS A 222 -14.42 19.24 -14.20
C LYS A 222 -13.59 18.87 -12.97
N VAL A 223 -12.80 19.81 -12.45
CA VAL A 223 -12.13 19.67 -11.16
C VAL A 223 -13.19 19.41 -10.08
N GLY A 224 -12.91 18.48 -9.15
CA GLY A 224 -13.87 18.03 -8.13
C GLY A 224 -14.83 16.93 -8.57
N GLN A 225 -14.92 16.59 -9.87
CA GLN A 225 -15.66 15.40 -10.30
C GLN A 225 -14.78 14.12 -10.26
N PRO A 226 -15.41 12.92 -10.18
CA PRO A 226 -14.68 11.66 -10.23
C PRO A 226 -13.82 11.51 -11.48
N TRP A 227 -12.66 10.91 -11.30
CA TRP A 227 -11.80 10.48 -12.39
C TRP A 227 -12.40 9.27 -13.11
N SER A 228 -11.98 9.08 -14.37
CA SER A 228 -12.17 7.85 -15.14
C SER A 228 -10.85 7.54 -15.84
N TYR A 229 -10.43 6.28 -15.83
CA TYR A 229 -9.23 5.86 -16.55
C TYR A 229 -9.45 5.90 -18.07
N VAL A 230 -8.35 6.02 -18.81
CA VAL A 230 -8.35 6.11 -20.27
C VAL A 230 -7.68 4.86 -20.83
N VAL A 231 -8.45 4.00 -21.50
CA VAL A 231 -7.91 2.89 -22.30
C VAL A 231 -7.13 3.48 -23.48
N ASP A 232 -5.99 2.87 -23.84
CA ASP A 232 -5.03 3.38 -24.83
C ASP A 232 -4.50 4.78 -24.52
N GLY A 233 -4.48 5.15 -23.23
CA GLY A 233 -3.78 6.32 -22.75
C GLY A 233 -2.31 6.31 -23.18
N ARG A 234 -1.81 7.43 -23.71
CA ARG A 234 -0.43 7.55 -24.20
C ARG A 234 0.62 7.27 -23.11
N ARG A 235 0.28 7.51 -21.84
CA ARG A 235 1.13 7.25 -20.67
C ARG A 235 0.84 5.90 -20.01
N ASN A 236 -0.09 5.10 -20.53
CA ASN A 236 -0.42 3.79 -19.96
C ASN A 236 0.78 2.86 -20.05
N ARG A 237 1.20 2.33 -18.90
CA ARG A 237 2.33 1.40 -18.79
C ARG A 237 2.13 0.47 -17.61
N ARG A 238 2.35 -0.82 -17.85
CA ARG A 238 2.69 -1.76 -16.79
C ARG A 238 4.19 -1.80 -16.58
N ILE A 239 4.56 -1.80 -15.31
CA ILE A 239 5.89 -2.07 -14.81
C ILE A 239 5.73 -3.37 -14.01
N THR A 240 6.51 -4.37 -14.33
CA THR A 240 6.34 -5.76 -13.87
C THR A 240 7.66 -6.31 -13.35
N VAL A 241 7.64 -7.50 -12.76
CA VAL A 241 8.86 -8.23 -12.35
C VAL A 241 9.80 -8.60 -13.51
N GLU A 242 9.42 -8.33 -14.76
CA GLU A 242 10.24 -8.54 -15.97
C GLU A 242 10.74 -7.22 -16.59
N THR A 243 10.33 -6.07 -16.04
CA THR A 243 10.75 -4.76 -16.57
C THR A 243 12.18 -4.48 -16.17
N VAL A 244 13.08 -4.27 -17.15
CA VAL A 244 14.48 -3.95 -16.86
C VAL A 244 14.61 -2.52 -16.31
N PHE A 245 15.36 -2.39 -15.22
CA PHE A 245 15.75 -1.14 -14.58
C PHE A 245 17.27 -0.97 -14.58
N GLU A 246 17.75 0.28 -14.61
CA GLU A 246 19.14 0.61 -14.32
C GLU A 246 19.32 0.71 -12.80
N LEU A 247 20.31 0.00 -12.25
CA LEU A 247 20.77 0.18 -10.87
C LEU A 247 21.75 1.35 -10.83
N THR A 248 21.43 2.36 -10.01
CA THR A 248 22.21 3.60 -9.88
C THR A 248 22.64 3.83 -8.43
N GLY A 249 23.50 4.83 -8.20
CA GLY A 249 24.03 5.16 -6.88
C GLY A 249 25.26 4.31 -6.46
N PRO A 250 25.74 4.44 -5.21
CA PRO A 250 27.05 3.93 -4.79
C PRO A 250 27.22 2.40 -4.85
N ALA A 251 26.13 1.63 -4.83
CA ALA A 251 26.18 0.17 -4.91
C ALA A 251 26.30 -0.36 -6.35
N ALA A 252 26.00 0.46 -7.37
CA ALA A 252 25.94 0.04 -8.76
C ALA A 252 27.31 -0.39 -9.31
N GLY A 253 27.39 -1.66 -9.71
CA GLY A 253 28.60 -2.31 -10.21
C GLY A 253 29.53 -2.87 -9.13
N THR A 254 29.14 -2.86 -7.86
CA THR A 254 29.86 -3.57 -6.80
C THR A 254 29.64 -5.09 -6.89
N GLU A 255 30.54 -5.89 -6.32
CA GLU A 255 30.43 -7.37 -6.36
C GLU A 255 29.14 -7.91 -5.72
N LEU A 256 28.52 -7.16 -4.79
CA LEU A 256 27.29 -7.56 -4.10
C LEU A 256 26.03 -7.52 -4.97
N VAL A 257 26.08 -6.85 -6.13
CA VAL A 257 24.92 -6.68 -7.04
C VAL A 257 25.12 -7.35 -8.39
N LYS A 258 26.24 -8.05 -8.58
CA LYS A 258 26.53 -8.84 -9.79
C LYS A 258 25.88 -10.21 -9.70
N THR A 259 25.38 -10.69 -10.83
CA THR A 259 24.79 -12.03 -10.97
C THR A 259 25.30 -12.71 -12.24
N ALA A 260 24.98 -13.99 -12.43
CA ALA A 260 25.27 -14.67 -13.69
C ALA A 260 24.51 -14.08 -14.90
N ALA A 261 23.37 -13.40 -14.66
CA ALA A 261 22.57 -12.74 -15.70
C ALA A 261 23.03 -11.29 -15.96
N ASP A 262 23.57 -10.62 -14.94
CA ASP A 262 24.19 -9.30 -15.05
C ASP A 262 25.57 -9.28 -14.34
N PRO A 263 26.65 -9.59 -15.07
CA PRO A 263 28.01 -9.52 -14.56
C PRO A 263 28.53 -8.08 -14.35
N GLU A 264 27.83 -7.07 -14.87
CA GLU A 264 28.20 -5.66 -14.68
C GLU A 264 27.64 -5.09 -13.38
N GLY A 265 26.52 -5.62 -12.86
CA GLY A 265 25.86 -5.17 -11.64
C GLY A 265 25.16 -3.82 -11.80
N ARG A 266 24.55 -3.59 -12.97
CA ARG A 266 23.92 -2.34 -13.41
C ARG A 266 22.49 -2.51 -13.92
N TRP A 267 22.00 -3.72 -14.14
CA TRP A 267 20.72 -3.99 -14.77
C TRP A 267 19.91 -5.00 -13.97
N VAL A 268 18.80 -4.54 -13.40
CA VAL A 268 17.91 -5.34 -12.55
C VAL A 268 16.65 -5.70 -13.31
N HIS A 269 16.28 -6.97 -13.29
CA HIS A 269 15.00 -7.43 -13.81
C HIS A 269 13.90 -7.26 -12.75
N GLY A 270 13.02 -6.30 -13.01
CA GLY A 270 11.77 -6.15 -12.29
C GLY A 270 11.80 -5.21 -11.11
N THR A 271 10.61 -5.07 -10.52
CA THR A 271 10.39 -4.55 -9.18
C THR A 271 9.27 -5.35 -8.53
N LEU A 272 9.37 -5.61 -7.22
CA LEU A 272 8.49 -6.54 -6.51
C LEU A 272 8.34 -6.18 -5.02
N GLY A 273 7.25 -6.64 -4.38
CA GLY A 273 6.96 -6.24 -3.00
C GLY A 273 6.67 -4.74 -2.86
N ASN A 274 6.18 -4.11 -3.93
CA ASN A 274 5.92 -2.67 -4.03
C ASN A 274 4.85 -2.23 -3.03
N CYS A 275 5.25 -1.78 -1.85
CA CYS A 275 4.38 -1.41 -0.75
C CYS A 275 4.07 0.09 -0.85
N SER A 276 4.73 0.91 -0.02
CA SER A 276 4.54 2.35 0.01
C SER A 276 5.29 3.09 -1.11
N GLY A 277 5.20 4.42 -1.14
CA GLY A 277 5.86 5.27 -2.13
C GLY A 277 5.77 6.75 -1.81
N GLY A 278 6.14 7.60 -2.77
CA GLY A 278 6.05 9.05 -2.64
C GLY A 278 6.34 9.80 -3.93
N THR A 279 5.77 10.99 -4.06
CA THR A 279 5.93 11.87 -5.22
C THR A 279 6.95 12.96 -4.93
N THR A 280 7.97 13.10 -5.77
CA THR A 280 8.98 14.16 -5.61
C THR A 280 8.45 15.52 -6.06
N PRO A 281 9.01 16.64 -5.57
CA PRO A 281 8.64 17.98 -6.02
C PRO A 281 8.83 18.25 -7.52
N TRP A 282 9.60 17.42 -8.21
CA TRP A 282 9.85 17.47 -9.67
C TRP A 282 9.06 16.42 -10.46
N GLY A 283 8.05 15.77 -9.84
CA GLY A 283 7.07 14.94 -10.54
C GLY A 283 7.50 13.51 -10.86
N THR A 284 8.50 12.96 -10.16
CA THR A 284 8.83 11.53 -10.25
C THR A 284 8.19 10.76 -9.11
N ILE A 285 7.74 9.54 -9.39
CA ILE A 285 7.22 8.61 -8.37
C ILE A 285 8.34 7.73 -7.84
N LEU A 286 8.37 7.55 -6.52
CA LEU A 286 9.19 6.58 -5.81
C LEU A 286 8.27 5.43 -5.35
N SER A 287 8.73 4.20 -5.50
CA SER A 287 8.11 2.99 -4.93
C SER A 287 9.09 2.34 -3.97
N GLY A 288 8.60 1.84 -2.84
CA GLY A 288 9.39 1.06 -1.88
C GLY A 288 9.12 -0.43 -2.01
N GLU A 289 10.18 -1.21 -2.24
CA GLU A 289 10.13 -2.68 -2.10
C GLU A 289 10.27 -3.03 -0.61
N GLU A 290 9.24 -3.63 -0.01
CA GLU A 290 9.25 -3.96 1.43
C GLU A 290 9.71 -5.40 1.65
N ASN A 291 8.87 -6.38 1.34
CA ASN A 291 9.09 -7.79 1.74
C ASN A 291 9.65 -8.64 0.59
N PHE A 292 10.57 -8.06 -0.18
CA PHE A 292 11.14 -8.65 -1.40
C PHE A 292 11.84 -9.99 -1.15
N ASN A 293 12.41 -10.16 0.04
CA ASN A 293 13.05 -11.40 0.50
C ASN A 293 12.11 -12.62 0.48
N GLY A 294 10.80 -12.44 0.67
CA GLY A 294 9.81 -13.53 0.68
C GLY A 294 9.63 -14.24 -0.67
N TYR A 295 10.13 -13.64 -1.75
CA TYR A 295 10.04 -14.20 -3.12
C TYR A 295 11.26 -15.07 -3.49
N PHE A 296 12.29 -15.09 -2.64
CA PHE A 296 13.50 -15.89 -2.86
C PHE A 296 13.43 -17.18 -2.04
N ALA A 297 13.82 -18.29 -2.67
CA ALA A 297 14.02 -19.56 -2.01
C ALA A 297 15.51 -19.92 -2.04
N TRP A 298 16.02 -20.45 -0.94
CA TRP A 298 17.34 -21.09 -0.89
C TRP A 298 17.21 -22.58 -1.22
N ALA A 299 18.27 -23.16 -1.79
CA ALA A 299 18.42 -24.61 -1.82
C ALA A 299 18.61 -25.12 -0.38
N ALA A 300 18.09 -26.31 -0.05
CA ALA A 300 18.00 -26.80 1.33
C ALA A 300 19.36 -27.07 2.02
N ASP A 301 20.45 -26.87 1.31
CA ASP A 301 21.83 -27.24 1.60
C ASP A 301 22.80 -26.04 1.71
N THR A 302 22.35 -24.79 1.49
CA THR A 302 23.14 -23.60 1.86
C THR A 302 23.15 -23.41 3.38
N ARG A 303 24.31 -23.69 4.00
CA ARG A 303 24.64 -23.36 5.40
C ARG A 303 25.14 -21.92 5.55
#